data_AF-A0A8X7T3U4-F1
#
_entry.id   AF-A0A8X7T3U4-F1
#
_cell.length_a   1.000
_cell.length_b   1.000
_cell.length_c   1.000
_cell.angle_alpha   90.00
_cell.angle_beta   90.00
_cell.angle_gamma   90.00
#
_symmetry.space_group_name_H-M   'P 1'
#
loop_
_entity.id
_entity.type
_entity.pdbx_description
1 polymer ?
#
loop_
_entity_poly.entity_id
_entity_poly.type
_entity_poly.pdbx_seq_one_letter_code
_entity_poly.pdbx_strand_id
1 'polypeptide(L)'
;MNNNCNDEVTTVDLNQVGLSAGDELNLYEYIDKDKVWGLNLAVPESARQVIKPWNERNTLEVYVESLVDDQFIINVPFTCPCRIKSILLNPGRGDMAPQRCRAYVNRPQGISFDEVEATSAAEAPSLPTPQPPVASLARMSVSSDPPFSSSAESSTHPQQIQDQQQRPHYVSPSSSTNRPGSVGVAGTGKPQADFALLEGGTNGGISEYPVSLARFANVNSISVVLSDTPGLEVGQLFYLGFRGTALVLKKTEQADFDVPAANSADAPVSGVREDAQGGALRQGGVR
;
A
#
# COMPACT_ATOMS: atom_id res chain seq x y z
N MET A 1 -11.45 55.36 9.15
CA MET A 1 -10.98 54.02 9.56
C MET A 1 -12.09 53.04 9.21
N ASN A 2 -12.03 52.46 8.02
CA ASN A 2 -12.98 51.44 7.60
C ASN A 2 -12.17 50.22 7.21
N ASN A 3 -12.27 49.15 7.99
CA ASN A 3 -12.09 47.79 7.50
C ASN A 3 -13.15 46.93 8.18
N ASN A 4 -14.23 46.77 7.43
CA ASN A 4 -15.29 45.80 7.64
C ASN A 4 -14.86 44.52 6.93
N CYS A 5 -14.75 43.41 7.65
CA CYS A 5 -14.72 42.06 7.08
C CYS A 5 -15.50 41.12 8.02
N ASN A 6 -16.80 41.00 7.75
CA ASN A 6 -17.52 39.73 7.79
C ASN A 6 -16.86 38.76 6.78
N ASP A 7 -17.04 37.45 6.76
CA ASP A 7 -17.50 36.36 7.64
C ASP A 7 -17.51 35.13 6.69
N GLU A 8 -17.56 33.93 7.25
CA GLU A 8 -17.82 32.64 6.58
C GLU A 8 -16.76 32.01 5.65
N VAL A 9 -15.92 31.15 6.25
CA VAL A 9 -15.62 29.82 5.67
C VAL A 9 -15.95 28.78 6.74
N THR A 10 -17.17 28.27 6.72
CA THR A 10 -17.51 27.01 7.39
C THR A 10 -17.06 25.85 6.49
N THR A 11 -15.87 25.33 6.72
CA THR A 11 -15.53 23.94 6.40
C THR A 11 -15.11 23.27 7.69
N VAL A 12 -16.08 22.55 8.26
CA VAL A 12 -15.99 21.53 9.31
C VAL A 12 -14.56 21.19 9.74
N ASP A 13 -14.23 21.64 10.94
CA ASP A 13 -13.03 21.33 11.70
C ASP A 13 -12.96 19.81 11.94
N LEU A 14 -12.33 19.08 11.01
CA LEU A 14 -11.81 17.76 11.29
C LEU A 14 -10.56 17.95 12.13
N ASN A 15 -10.82 18.14 13.42
CA ASN A 15 -9.93 18.00 14.56
C ASN A 15 -8.53 17.51 14.14
N GLN A 16 -7.66 18.49 13.90
CA GLN A 16 -6.23 18.30 13.69
C GLN A 16 -5.62 17.90 15.03
N VAL A 17 -5.86 16.65 15.45
CA VAL A 17 -5.17 16.04 16.58
C VAL A 17 -3.69 16.06 16.23
N GLY A 18 -2.90 16.77 17.05
CA GLY A 18 -1.51 17.11 16.82
C GLY A 18 -0.60 15.93 16.46
N LEU A 19 -0.53 15.64 15.17
CA LEU A 19 0.47 14.76 14.59
C LEU A 19 1.68 15.64 14.23
N SER A 20 2.63 15.70 15.17
CA SER A 20 3.93 16.31 14.92
C SER A 20 4.52 15.71 13.64
N ALA A 21 5.03 16.56 12.74
CA ALA A 21 5.55 16.21 11.42
C ALA A 21 6.80 15.28 11.44
N GLY A 22 7.12 14.67 12.59
CA GLY A 22 8.23 13.73 12.80
C GLY A 22 7.81 12.29 13.16
N ASP A 23 6.52 11.99 13.35
CA ASP A 23 6.05 10.66 13.77
C ASP A 23 5.76 9.71 12.58
N GLU A 24 6.67 9.68 11.60
CA GLU A 24 6.63 8.69 10.53
C GLU A 24 7.25 7.38 11.03
N LEU A 25 6.40 6.56 11.65
CA LEU A 25 6.82 5.32 12.28
C LEU A 25 6.64 4.13 11.35
N ASN A 26 7.42 3.09 11.65
CA ASN A 26 7.16 1.75 11.16
C ASN A 26 5.84 1.25 11.78
N LEU A 27 4.90 0.78 10.95
CA LEU A 27 3.56 0.36 11.39
C LEU A 27 3.52 -1.09 11.91
N TYR A 28 4.65 -1.77 12.08
CA TYR A 28 4.76 -3.17 12.51
C TYR A 28 3.96 -3.50 13.79
N GLU A 29 4.00 -2.61 14.78
CA GLU A 29 3.26 -2.79 16.05
C GLU A 29 1.74 -2.70 15.88
N TYR A 30 1.27 -2.04 14.81
CA TYR A 30 -0.15 -1.84 14.53
C TYR A 30 -0.73 -2.88 13.58
N ILE A 31 0.07 -3.88 13.16
CA ILE A 31 -0.40 -5.00 12.34
C ILE A 31 -0.93 -6.11 13.24
N ASP A 32 -2.17 -6.55 12.96
CA ASP A 32 -2.78 -7.73 13.59
C ASP A 32 -2.23 -9.00 12.91
N LYS A 33 -1.03 -9.39 13.35
CA LYS A 33 -0.21 -10.47 12.76
C LYS A 33 -0.92 -11.83 12.74
N ASP A 34 -1.78 -12.09 13.72
CA ASP A 34 -2.53 -13.35 13.82
C ASP A 34 -3.59 -13.48 12.73
N LYS A 35 -4.05 -12.35 12.18
CA LYS A 35 -5.03 -12.29 11.10
C LYS A 35 -4.42 -11.98 9.73
N VAL A 36 -3.09 -12.06 9.61
CA VAL A 36 -2.42 -11.97 8.31
C VAL A 36 -2.52 -13.32 7.60
N TRP A 37 -2.98 -13.28 6.35
CA TRP A 37 -3.13 -14.47 5.52
C TRP A 37 -2.90 -14.13 4.04
N GLY A 38 -2.67 -15.14 3.20
CA GLY A 38 -2.44 -14.96 1.79
C GLY A 38 -3.13 -15.99 0.90
N LEU A 39 -3.17 -15.67 -0.40
CA LEU A 39 -3.67 -16.54 -1.46
C LEU A 39 -2.52 -16.98 -2.37
N ASN A 40 -2.65 -18.18 -2.95
CA ASN A 40 -1.60 -18.87 -3.70
C ASN A 40 -0.32 -19.16 -2.89
N LEU A 41 -0.44 -19.38 -1.59
CA LEU A 41 0.67 -19.79 -0.71
C LEU A 41 0.48 -21.23 -0.23
N ALA A 42 1.56 -21.93 0.11
CA ALA A 42 1.53 -23.30 0.67
C ALA A 42 0.56 -23.43 1.84
N VAL A 43 0.60 -22.45 2.74
CA VAL A 43 -0.28 -22.31 3.89
C VAL A 43 -0.71 -20.85 3.92
N PRO A 44 -2.01 -20.51 3.88
CA PRO A 44 -2.45 -19.12 3.86
C PRO A 44 -1.85 -18.27 5.00
N GLU A 45 -1.76 -18.82 6.20
CA GLU A 45 -1.22 -18.14 7.39
C GLU A 45 0.30 -17.96 7.35
N SER A 46 1.03 -18.59 6.41
CA SER A 46 2.47 -18.36 6.25
C SER A 46 2.78 -16.92 5.84
N ALA A 47 1.79 -16.19 5.28
CA ALA A 47 1.89 -14.77 4.95
C ALA A 47 2.41 -13.90 6.11
N ARG A 48 2.16 -14.27 7.37
CA ARG A 48 2.67 -13.52 8.53
C ARG A 48 4.20 -13.54 8.64
N GLN A 49 4.87 -14.51 8.02
CA GLN A 49 6.31 -14.71 8.10
C GLN A 49 7.13 -13.58 7.43
N VAL A 50 6.55 -12.88 6.44
CA VAL A 50 7.19 -11.70 5.82
C VAL A 50 6.97 -10.42 6.62
N ILE A 51 6.07 -10.43 7.60
CA ILE A 51 5.84 -9.31 8.51
C ILE A 51 6.86 -9.43 9.65
N LYS A 52 8.00 -8.77 9.46
CA LYS A 52 9.14 -8.83 10.39
C LYS A 52 9.40 -7.47 11.06
N PRO A 53 10.02 -7.46 12.25
CA PRO A 53 10.46 -6.21 12.85
C PRO A 53 11.57 -5.57 12.00
N TRP A 54 11.73 -4.25 12.13
CA TRP A 54 12.64 -3.48 11.27
C TRP A 54 14.10 -3.95 11.32
N ASN A 55 14.57 -4.50 12.43
CA ASN A 55 15.93 -5.06 12.57
C ASN A 55 16.16 -6.32 11.70
N GLU A 56 15.12 -7.12 11.44
CA GLU A 56 15.20 -8.40 10.70
C GLU A 56 14.80 -8.26 9.22
N ARG A 57 14.60 -7.02 8.78
CA ARG A 57 14.03 -6.68 7.49
C ARG A 57 14.85 -7.18 6.27
N ASN A 58 16.14 -7.42 6.46
CA ASN A 58 17.05 -7.95 5.43
C ASN A 58 17.32 -9.45 5.55
N THR A 59 16.69 -10.13 6.51
CA THR A 59 16.88 -11.58 6.71
C THR A 59 16.15 -12.36 5.61
N LEU A 60 16.92 -13.15 4.85
CA LEU A 60 16.43 -13.96 3.73
C LEU A 60 16.08 -15.40 4.10
N GLU A 61 16.23 -15.79 5.36
CA GLU A 61 15.99 -17.17 5.83
C GLU A 61 14.52 -17.56 5.82
N VAL A 62 13.65 -16.59 6.14
CA VAL A 62 12.21 -16.78 6.27
C VAL A 62 11.54 -15.99 5.15
N TYR A 63 10.74 -16.64 4.33
CA TYR A 63 10.09 -16.04 3.17
C TYR A 63 8.79 -16.76 2.87
N VAL A 64 7.98 -16.16 2.01
CA VAL A 64 6.83 -16.83 1.40
C VAL A 64 7.09 -17.00 -0.08
N GLU A 65 6.53 -18.06 -0.63
CA GLU A 65 6.63 -18.45 -2.04
C GLU A 65 5.23 -18.79 -2.54
N SER A 66 4.96 -18.46 -3.80
CA SER A 66 3.72 -18.84 -4.45
C SER A 66 3.72 -20.32 -4.86
N LEU A 67 2.54 -20.94 -4.94
CA LEU A 67 2.43 -22.38 -5.21
C LEU A 67 2.30 -22.75 -6.68
N VAL A 68 1.45 -22.02 -7.42
CA VAL A 68 0.98 -22.46 -8.73
C VAL A 68 1.61 -21.63 -9.86
N ASP A 69 1.66 -20.33 -9.66
CA ASP A 69 2.09 -19.33 -10.63
C ASP A 69 2.77 -18.17 -9.90
N ASP A 70 3.26 -17.19 -10.63
CA ASP A 70 4.02 -16.07 -10.09
C ASP A 70 3.20 -14.99 -9.36
N GLN A 71 1.88 -15.16 -9.31
CA GLN A 71 0.97 -14.22 -8.67
C GLN A 71 0.52 -14.70 -7.29
N PHE A 72 0.69 -13.86 -6.27
CA PHE A 72 0.20 -14.15 -4.93
C PHE A 72 -0.28 -12.88 -4.22
N ILE A 73 -1.11 -13.09 -3.19
CA ILE A 73 -1.79 -12.00 -2.47
C ILE A 73 -1.49 -12.14 -0.99
N ILE A 74 -1.17 -11.03 -0.33
CA ILE A 74 -1.00 -10.94 1.12
C ILE A 74 -1.98 -9.92 1.68
N ASN A 75 -2.83 -10.38 2.59
CA ASN A 75 -3.84 -9.58 3.27
C ASN A 75 -3.36 -9.23 4.68
N VAL A 76 -3.26 -7.93 4.97
CA VAL A 76 -2.73 -7.40 6.22
C VAL A 76 -3.78 -6.50 6.88
N PRO A 77 -4.43 -6.97 7.97
CA PRO A 77 -5.27 -6.13 8.82
C PRO A 77 -4.43 -5.32 9.82
N PHE A 78 -4.93 -4.12 10.15
CA PHE A 78 -4.37 -3.27 11.20
C PHE A 78 -5.27 -3.27 12.44
N THR A 79 -4.67 -3.11 13.62
CA THR A 79 -5.37 -3.06 14.91
C THR A 79 -6.12 -1.74 15.13
N CYS A 80 -5.68 -0.68 14.46
CA CYS A 80 -6.36 0.62 14.41
C CYS A 80 -6.25 1.22 13.00
N PRO A 81 -7.12 2.17 12.64
CA PRO A 81 -6.98 2.89 11.38
C PRO A 81 -5.59 3.54 11.27
N CYS A 82 -4.96 3.39 10.11
CA CYS A 82 -3.62 3.92 9.84
C CYS A 82 -3.64 4.82 8.61
N ARG A 83 -2.81 5.86 8.61
CA ARG A 83 -2.44 6.59 7.40
C ARG A 83 -1.13 6.03 6.86
N ILE A 84 -1.17 5.37 5.71
CA ILE A 84 0.04 4.78 5.09
C ILE A 84 0.66 5.79 4.13
N LYS A 85 1.97 6.02 4.29
CA LYS A 85 2.77 6.88 3.41
C LYS A 85 3.57 6.07 2.40
N SER A 86 4.07 4.91 2.80
CA SER A 86 4.84 4.05 1.91
C SER A 86 4.71 2.57 2.26
N ILE A 87 4.85 1.75 1.23
CA ILE A 87 4.92 0.29 1.31
C ILE A 87 6.39 -0.10 1.16
N LEU A 88 6.87 -0.96 2.05
CA LEU A 88 8.26 -1.43 2.12
C LEU A 88 8.30 -2.89 1.67
N LEU A 89 9.10 -3.20 0.66
CA LEU A 89 9.17 -4.55 0.09
C LEU A 89 10.62 -5.01 -0.02
N ASN A 90 10.85 -6.29 0.27
CA ASN A 90 12.04 -7.02 -0.15
C ASN A 90 11.64 -8.30 -0.90
N PRO A 91 11.54 -8.25 -2.24
CA PRO A 91 11.27 -9.42 -3.06
C PRO A 91 12.51 -10.31 -3.29
N GLY A 92 13.68 -9.90 -2.80
CA GLY A 92 14.95 -10.56 -3.11
C GLY A 92 15.46 -10.22 -4.51
N ARG A 93 16.18 -11.17 -5.12
CA ARG A 93 16.78 -11.04 -6.45
C ARG A 93 16.56 -12.29 -7.28
N GLY A 94 16.70 -12.16 -8.60
CA GLY A 94 16.60 -13.26 -9.55
C GLY A 94 15.19 -13.47 -10.07
N ASP A 95 14.97 -14.62 -10.70
CA ASP A 95 13.79 -14.88 -11.52
C ASP A 95 12.50 -15.05 -10.72
N MET A 96 12.60 -15.22 -9.41
CA MET A 96 11.45 -15.33 -8.49
C MET A 96 11.04 -13.99 -7.86
N ALA A 97 11.75 -12.90 -8.14
CA ALA A 97 11.44 -11.60 -7.56
C ALA A 97 10.28 -10.94 -8.35
N PRO A 98 9.10 -10.70 -7.74
CA PRO A 98 8.00 -10.04 -8.43
C PRO A 98 8.40 -8.64 -8.91
N GLN A 99 7.93 -8.24 -10.09
CA GLN A 99 8.22 -6.95 -10.71
C GLN A 99 7.03 -5.99 -10.68
N ARG A 100 5.87 -6.41 -10.17
CA ARG A 100 4.70 -5.54 -10.02
C ARG A 100 4.05 -5.71 -8.66
N CYS A 101 3.60 -4.58 -8.10
CA CYS A 101 2.82 -4.54 -6.87
C CYS A 101 1.55 -3.72 -7.08
N ARG A 102 0.41 -4.32 -6.72
CA ARG A 102 -0.89 -3.63 -6.63
C ARG A 102 -1.41 -3.70 -5.20
N ALA A 103 -1.86 -2.58 -4.67
CA ALA A 103 -2.38 -2.48 -3.31
C ALA A 103 -3.84 -2.06 -3.30
N TYR A 104 -4.65 -2.82 -2.56
CA TYR A 104 -6.07 -2.57 -2.31
C TYR A 104 -6.27 -2.31 -0.82
N VAL A 105 -7.06 -1.32 -0.45
CA VAL A 105 -7.29 -0.98 0.97
C VAL A 105 -8.76 -1.18 1.36
N ASN A 106 -8.96 -1.45 2.66
CA ASN A 106 -10.26 -1.58 3.31
C ASN A 106 -11.15 -2.67 2.69
N ARG A 107 -10.52 -3.80 2.36
CA ARG A 107 -11.18 -5.05 1.99
C ARG A 107 -11.07 -6.01 3.17
N PRO A 108 -12.06 -6.10 4.06
CA PRO A 108 -11.95 -6.91 5.28
C PRO A 108 -11.87 -8.41 4.99
N GLN A 109 -12.50 -8.86 3.91
CA GLN A 109 -12.46 -10.25 3.44
C GLN A 109 -11.23 -10.54 2.53
N GLY A 110 -10.33 -9.57 2.37
CA GLY A 110 -9.27 -9.61 1.35
C GLY A 110 -9.77 -9.33 -0.07
N ILE A 111 -8.85 -9.32 -1.03
CA ILE A 111 -9.13 -9.24 -2.47
C ILE A 111 -9.00 -10.63 -3.10
N SER A 112 -9.90 -10.97 -4.02
CA SER A 112 -9.88 -12.24 -4.77
C SER A 112 -9.15 -12.10 -6.12
N PHE A 113 -8.70 -13.21 -6.70
CA PHE A 113 -8.07 -13.22 -8.03
C PHE A 113 -9.01 -12.72 -9.13
N ASP A 114 -10.29 -13.08 -9.08
CA ASP A 114 -11.30 -12.60 -10.03
C ASP A 114 -11.44 -11.07 -10.00
N GLU A 115 -11.41 -10.45 -8.81
CA GLU A 115 -11.47 -8.99 -8.68
C GLU A 115 -10.19 -8.32 -9.22
N VAL A 116 -9.03 -8.93 -8.97
CA VAL A 116 -7.74 -8.47 -9.48
C VAL A 116 -7.72 -8.53 -11.01
N GLU A 117 -8.19 -9.63 -11.59
CA GLU A 117 -8.26 -9.85 -13.03
C GLU A 117 -9.28 -8.94 -13.71
N ALA A 118 -10.48 -8.79 -13.15
CA ALA A 118 -11.51 -7.88 -13.67
C ALA A 118 -11.00 -6.43 -13.78
N THR A 119 -10.12 -6.05 -12.86
CA THR A 119 -9.49 -4.73 -12.87
C THR A 119 -8.33 -4.64 -13.88
N SER A 120 -7.54 -5.71 -14.04
CA SER A 120 -6.48 -5.79 -15.06
C SER A 120 -7.04 -5.81 -16.48
N ALA A 121 -8.11 -6.58 -16.71
CA ALA A 121 -8.67 -6.87 -18.03
C ALA A 121 -9.36 -5.64 -18.65
N ALA A 122 -9.96 -4.78 -17.82
CA ALA A 122 -10.53 -3.51 -18.27
C ALA A 122 -9.48 -2.55 -18.88
N GLU A 123 -8.19 -2.82 -18.71
CA GLU A 123 -7.07 -1.99 -19.20
C GLU A 123 -6.33 -2.58 -20.40
N ALA A 124 -6.71 -3.78 -20.90
CA ALA A 124 -6.08 -4.36 -22.08
C ALA A 124 -6.39 -3.52 -23.34
N PRO A 125 -5.39 -3.09 -24.12
CA PRO A 125 -5.65 -2.38 -25.37
C PRO A 125 -6.36 -3.34 -26.33
N SER A 126 -7.62 -3.05 -26.66
CA SER A 126 -8.33 -3.73 -27.72
C SER A 126 -7.51 -3.61 -29.01
N LEU A 127 -6.92 -4.72 -29.47
CA LEU A 127 -6.20 -4.78 -30.75
C LEU A 127 -7.14 -4.28 -31.87
N PRO A 128 -6.69 -3.35 -32.74
CA PRO A 128 -7.47 -3.02 -33.93
C PRO A 128 -7.53 -4.27 -34.82
N THR A 129 -8.75 -4.77 -35.07
CA THR A 129 -9.00 -5.85 -36.04
C THR A 129 -8.34 -5.50 -37.38
N PRO A 130 -7.49 -6.37 -37.96
CA PRO A 130 -6.92 -6.10 -39.27
C PRO A 130 -8.04 -6.07 -40.32
N GLN A 131 -8.27 -4.91 -40.92
CA GLN A 131 -9.17 -4.79 -42.08
C GLN A 131 -8.48 -5.44 -43.29
N PRO A 132 -9.16 -6.33 -44.04
CA PRO A 132 -8.57 -6.94 -45.23
C PRO A 132 -8.31 -5.85 -46.30
N PRO A 133 -7.15 -5.88 -47.00
CA PRO A 133 -6.85 -4.87 -48.00
C PRO A 133 -7.78 -5.03 -49.21
N VAL A 134 -8.42 -3.94 -49.60
CA VAL A 134 -9.13 -3.84 -50.89
C VAL A 134 -8.11 -3.90 -52.03
N ALA A 135 -8.14 -5.00 -52.80
CA ALA A 135 -7.28 -5.18 -53.96
C ALA A 135 -7.64 -4.15 -55.05
N SER A 136 -6.73 -3.22 -55.33
CA SER A 136 -6.86 -2.31 -56.46
C SER A 136 -6.17 -2.95 -57.68
N LEU A 137 -6.98 -3.39 -58.64
CA LEU A 137 -6.54 -4.09 -59.85
C LEU A 137 -6.01 -3.07 -60.88
N ALA A 138 -4.70 -2.84 -60.92
CA ALA A 138 -4.08 -2.05 -61.98
C ALA A 138 -3.62 -2.96 -63.13
N ARG A 139 -4.24 -2.80 -64.30
CA ARG A 139 -3.81 -3.40 -65.57
C ARG A 139 -2.53 -2.69 -66.06
N MET A 140 -1.50 -3.43 -66.46
CA MET A 140 -0.39 -2.88 -67.25
C MET A 140 0.06 -3.86 -68.33
N SER A 141 0.33 -3.29 -69.50
CA SER A 141 0.44 -3.90 -70.82
C SER A 141 1.90 -4.15 -71.27
N VAL A 142 2.16 -5.40 -71.65
CA VAL A 142 3.01 -6.01 -72.70
C VAL A 142 4.18 -5.24 -73.38
N SER A 143 5.37 -5.90 -73.29
CA SER A 143 6.47 -6.14 -74.27
C SER A 143 7.47 -5.04 -74.67
N SER A 144 8.78 -5.33 -74.54
CA SER A 144 9.68 -5.81 -75.65
C SER A 144 11.17 -5.90 -75.22
N ASP A 145 11.83 -7.05 -75.47
CA ASP A 145 13.30 -7.34 -75.42
C ASP A 145 14.07 -6.75 -76.65
N PRO A 146 15.39 -6.99 -76.98
CA PRO A 146 16.50 -7.85 -76.43
C PRO A 146 17.96 -7.22 -76.56
N PRO A 147 19.14 -7.91 -76.77
CA PRO A 147 19.79 -9.14 -76.20
C PRO A 147 21.31 -9.03 -75.78
N PHE A 148 21.86 -10.16 -75.26
CA PHE A 148 23.27 -10.72 -75.35
C PHE A 148 24.30 -10.27 -74.27
N SER A 149 25.20 -11.08 -73.64
CA SER A 149 25.54 -12.52 -73.58
C SER A 149 26.67 -12.81 -72.54
N SER A 150 26.79 -14.10 -72.15
CA SER A 150 28.01 -14.79 -71.67
C SER A 150 28.43 -14.54 -70.20
N SER A 151 28.92 -15.49 -69.39
CA SER A 151 29.28 -16.92 -69.53
C SER A 151 29.25 -17.55 -68.12
N ALA A 152 29.05 -18.87 -68.06
CA ALA A 152 29.06 -19.69 -66.86
C ALA A 152 30.47 -20.15 -66.50
N GLU A 153 30.83 -20.17 -65.21
CA GLU A 153 31.75 -21.17 -64.63
C GLU A 153 31.34 -21.52 -63.18
N SER A 154 31.44 -22.81 -62.89
CA SER A 154 31.02 -23.50 -61.67
C SER A 154 32.04 -23.42 -60.54
N SER A 155 31.61 -23.43 -59.27
CA SER A 155 32.02 -24.44 -58.28
C SER A 155 31.36 -24.24 -56.92
N THR A 156 31.12 -25.38 -56.28
CA THR A 156 30.23 -25.62 -55.15
C THR A 156 31.01 -25.65 -53.82
N HIS A 157 30.65 -24.82 -52.83
CA HIS A 157 30.58 -25.24 -51.41
C HIS A 157 29.86 -24.19 -50.55
N PRO A 158 29.00 -24.58 -49.57
CA PRO A 158 28.15 -23.65 -48.85
C PRO A 158 28.84 -23.09 -47.59
N GLN A 159 28.84 -21.76 -47.43
CA GLN A 159 29.04 -21.13 -46.13
C GLN A 159 27.82 -20.30 -45.76
N GLN A 160 27.31 -20.60 -44.57
CA GLN A 160 26.13 -20.01 -43.95
C GLN A 160 26.16 -18.49 -44.00
N ILE A 161 25.13 -17.91 -44.61
CA ILE A 161 24.82 -16.48 -44.51
C ILE A 161 24.35 -16.24 -43.08
N GLN A 162 25.12 -15.44 -42.36
CA GLN A 162 24.74 -14.85 -41.09
C GLN A 162 23.76 -13.71 -41.38
N ASP A 163 22.50 -14.05 -41.57
CA ASP A 163 21.42 -13.06 -41.52
C ASP A 163 21.26 -12.67 -40.04
N GLN A 164 21.91 -11.57 -39.66
CA GLN A 164 21.56 -10.81 -38.46
C GLN A 164 20.15 -10.28 -38.65
N GLN A 165 19.16 -11.17 -38.51
CA GLN A 165 17.80 -10.79 -38.22
C GLN A 165 17.83 -10.19 -36.81
N GLN A 166 17.95 -8.87 -36.76
CA GLN A 166 17.51 -8.05 -35.66
C GLN A 166 16.06 -8.44 -35.36
N ARG A 167 15.88 -9.41 -34.46
CA ARG A 167 14.63 -9.53 -33.71
C ARG A 167 14.46 -8.20 -33.00
N PRO A 168 13.36 -7.46 -33.21
CA PRO A 168 13.04 -6.39 -32.30
C PRO A 168 12.87 -7.05 -30.94
N HIS A 169 13.78 -6.77 -30.01
CA HIS A 169 13.55 -7.03 -28.61
C HIS A 169 12.28 -6.27 -28.26
N TYR A 170 11.17 -6.98 -28.12
CA TYR A 170 9.96 -6.41 -27.54
C TYR A 170 10.29 -6.18 -26.06
N VAL A 171 10.85 -5.01 -25.77
CA VAL A 171 10.88 -4.49 -24.41
C VAL A 171 9.46 -4.01 -24.16
N SER A 172 8.68 -4.82 -23.45
CA SER A 172 7.38 -4.43 -22.94
C SER A 172 7.51 -3.06 -22.25
N PRO A 173 6.68 -2.06 -22.58
CA PRO A 173 6.73 -0.75 -21.93
C PRO A 173 6.13 -0.77 -20.51
N SER A 174 6.35 -1.83 -19.73
CA SER A 174 5.92 -1.92 -18.33
C SER A 174 6.87 -1.20 -17.35
N SER A 175 7.95 -0.62 -17.84
CA SER A 175 8.83 0.21 -17.03
C SER A 175 8.21 1.58 -16.73
N SER A 176 7.81 1.73 -15.46
CA SER A 176 7.98 2.98 -14.71
C SER A 176 6.98 4.10 -14.99
N THR A 177 5.75 3.97 -14.50
CA THR A 177 4.96 4.99 -13.76
C THR A 177 3.49 4.55 -13.68
N ASN A 178 2.80 4.87 -12.57
CA ASN A 178 1.35 4.68 -12.42
C ASN A 178 0.65 5.05 -13.74
N ARG A 179 0.08 4.06 -14.47
CA ARG A 179 -0.65 4.37 -15.70
C ARG A 179 -1.90 5.19 -15.33
N PRO A 180 -2.15 6.32 -16.02
CA PRO A 180 -3.32 7.15 -15.72
C PRO A 180 -4.60 6.31 -15.88
N GLY A 181 -5.36 6.17 -14.78
CA GLY A 181 -6.60 5.39 -14.75
C GLY A 181 -6.50 4.00 -14.13
N SER A 182 -5.30 3.48 -13.84
CA SER A 182 -5.12 2.15 -13.22
C SER A 182 -5.48 2.13 -11.73
N VAL A 183 -5.43 3.28 -11.07
CA VAL A 183 -5.76 3.43 -9.64
C VAL A 183 -7.09 4.15 -9.39
N GLY A 184 -7.77 3.81 -8.30
CA GLY A 184 -9.04 4.40 -7.89
C GLY A 184 -9.19 4.57 -6.38
N VAL A 185 -10.30 5.18 -5.95
CA VAL A 185 -10.65 5.34 -4.53
C VAL A 185 -11.08 3.99 -3.95
N ALA A 186 -10.97 3.81 -2.63
CA ALA A 186 -11.45 2.61 -1.96
C ALA A 186 -12.92 2.31 -2.34
N GLY A 187 -13.23 1.04 -2.58
CA GLY A 187 -14.56 0.59 -3.01
C GLY A 187 -14.84 0.65 -4.51
N THR A 188 -13.98 1.28 -5.32
CA THR A 188 -14.17 1.37 -6.79
C THR A 188 -13.82 0.09 -7.58
N GLY A 189 -13.42 -0.98 -6.90
CA GLY A 189 -12.84 -2.17 -7.54
C GLY A 189 -11.37 -2.01 -7.93
N LYS A 190 -10.93 -0.80 -8.29
CA LYS A 190 -9.55 -0.50 -8.68
C LYS A 190 -8.57 -0.55 -7.50
N PRO A 191 -7.27 -0.84 -7.74
CA PRO A 191 -6.23 -0.71 -6.73
C PRO A 191 -6.06 0.77 -6.34
N GLN A 192 -5.60 1.01 -5.11
CA GLN A 192 -5.27 2.36 -4.64
C GLN A 192 -3.81 2.72 -4.98
N ALA A 193 -2.96 1.72 -5.23
CA ALA A 193 -1.63 1.90 -5.79
C ALA A 193 -1.30 0.75 -6.75
N ASP A 194 -0.61 1.07 -7.85
CA ASP A 194 -0.17 0.12 -8.87
C ASP A 194 1.17 0.60 -9.44
N PHE A 195 2.23 -0.13 -9.15
CA PHE A 195 3.59 0.27 -9.53
C PHE A 195 4.47 -0.93 -9.84
N ALA A 196 5.43 -0.69 -10.73
CA ALA A 196 6.52 -1.62 -10.97
C ALA A 196 7.47 -1.62 -9.76
N LEU A 197 7.92 -2.80 -9.38
CA LEU A 197 8.97 -3.00 -8.40
C LEU A 197 10.33 -2.80 -9.07
N LEU A 198 11.30 -2.39 -8.27
CA LEU A 198 12.65 -2.18 -8.74
C LEU A 198 13.41 -3.47 -8.49
N GLU A 199 14.08 -4.00 -9.51
CA GLU A 199 15.00 -5.11 -9.33
C GLU A 199 16.02 -4.73 -8.26
N GLY A 200 16.12 -5.57 -7.22
CA GLY A 200 16.59 -5.21 -5.89
C GLY A 200 17.65 -4.13 -5.84
N GLY A 201 17.36 -3.05 -5.11
CA GLY A 201 18.30 -1.95 -4.82
C GLY A 201 19.68 -2.49 -4.47
N THR A 202 20.73 -1.70 -4.72
CA THR A 202 22.14 -2.11 -4.95
C THR A 202 22.74 -3.22 -4.07
N ASN A 203 22.15 -3.62 -2.93
CA ASN A 203 22.55 -4.79 -2.12
C ASN A 203 21.41 -5.78 -1.73
N GLY A 204 20.33 -5.93 -2.50
CA GLY A 204 19.21 -6.81 -2.13
C GLY A 204 18.43 -6.31 -0.91
N GLY A 205 18.49 -5.00 -0.70
CA GLY A 205 17.83 -4.32 0.41
C GLY A 205 16.38 -3.97 0.13
N ILE A 206 15.73 -3.41 1.14
CA ILE A 206 14.34 -2.99 1.06
C ILE A 206 14.17 -1.78 0.17
N SER A 207 13.16 -1.86 -0.69
CA SER A 207 12.70 -0.75 -1.50
C SER A 207 11.47 -0.13 -0.86
N GLU A 208 11.46 1.20 -0.79
CA GLU A 208 10.34 1.99 -0.27
C GLU A 208 9.55 2.58 -1.44
N TYR A 209 8.25 2.32 -1.45
CA TYR A 209 7.32 2.76 -2.48
C TYR A 209 6.31 3.74 -1.88
N PRO A 210 6.47 5.05 -2.11
CA PRO A 210 5.51 6.04 -1.65
C PRO A 210 4.14 5.83 -2.28
N VAL A 211 3.08 6.02 -1.47
CA VAL A 211 1.69 5.91 -1.91
C VAL A 211 0.96 7.24 -1.72
N SER A 212 -0.20 7.38 -2.37
CA SER A 212 -1.02 8.58 -2.24
C SER A 212 -1.62 8.69 -0.84
N LEU A 213 -1.17 9.66 -0.05
CA LEU A 213 -1.73 9.91 1.29
C LEU A 213 -3.25 10.09 1.28
N ALA A 214 -3.83 10.63 0.21
CA ALA A 214 -5.27 10.78 0.08
C ALA A 214 -6.01 9.43 -0.03
N ARG A 215 -5.45 8.46 -0.79
CA ARG A 215 -6.06 7.12 -0.95
C ARG A 215 -5.76 6.19 0.23
N PHE A 216 -4.70 6.49 0.98
CA PHE A 216 -4.24 5.70 2.12
C PHE A 216 -4.38 6.48 3.44
N ALA A 217 -5.33 7.41 3.53
CA ALA A 217 -5.52 8.27 4.69
C ALA A 217 -6.09 7.52 5.90
N ASN A 218 -6.95 6.52 5.66
CA ASN A 218 -7.70 5.80 6.68
C ASN A 218 -7.80 4.33 6.28
N VAL A 219 -6.76 3.57 6.60
CA VAL A 219 -6.57 2.17 6.22
C VAL A 219 -6.73 1.27 7.44
N ASN A 220 -7.74 0.38 7.39
CA ASN A 220 -7.99 -0.68 8.37
C ASN A 220 -7.43 -2.03 7.92
N SER A 221 -7.38 -2.27 6.61
CA SER A 221 -6.74 -3.44 6.02
C SER A 221 -6.13 -3.10 4.67
N ILE A 222 -5.10 -3.83 4.27
CA ILE A 222 -4.46 -3.70 2.96
C ILE A 222 -4.20 -5.09 2.38
N SER A 223 -4.55 -5.27 1.11
CA SER A 223 -4.23 -6.45 0.30
C SER A 223 -3.17 -6.06 -0.71
N VAL A 224 -2.02 -6.75 -0.68
CA VAL A 224 -0.91 -6.54 -1.60
C VAL A 224 -0.86 -7.71 -2.56
N VAL A 225 -0.98 -7.41 -3.85
CA VAL A 225 -0.88 -8.37 -4.95
C VAL A 225 0.48 -8.20 -5.62
N LEU A 226 1.24 -9.28 -5.70
CA LEU A 226 2.56 -9.32 -6.32
C LEU A 226 2.52 -10.24 -7.54
N SER A 227 3.14 -9.81 -8.64
CA SER A 227 3.15 -10.55 -9.91
C SER A 227 4.33 -10.13 -10.81
N ASP A 228 4.35 -10.68 -12.03
CA ASP A 228 5.24 -10.34 -13.13
C ASP A 228 6.69 -10.71 -12.80
N THR A 229 6.90 -11.90 -12.26
CA THR A 229 8.26 -12.39 -12.03
C THR A 229 8.97 -12.68 -13.36
N PRO A 230 10.29 -12.50 -13.49
CA PRO A 230 11.00 -12.82 -14.72
C PRO A 230 10.92 -14.29 -15.10
N GLY A 231 10.87 -15.18 -14.11
CA GLY A 231 10.78 -16.64 -14.31
C GLY A 231 9.40 -17.14 -14.70
N LEU A 232 8.33 -16.37 -14.42
CA LEU A 232 6.92 -16.71 -14.70
C LEU A 232 6.42 -18.02 -14.06
N GLU A 233 7.20 -18.62 -13.15
CA GLU A 233 6.86 -19.88 -12.47
C GLU A 233 6.36 -19.63 -11.06
N VAL A 234 7.21 -19.10 -10.19
CA VAL A 234 6.88 -18.81 -8.79
C VAL A 234 7.48 -17.47 -8.37
N GLY A 235 6.78 -16.78 -7.47
CA GLY A 235 7.21 -15.54 -6.86
C GLY A 235 7.55 -15.75 -5.38
N GLN A 236 8.52 -14.99 -4.89
CA GLN A 236 8.89 -14.99 -3.48
C GLN A 236 8.91 -13.59 -2.87
N LEU A 237 8.73 -13.53 -1.56
CA LEU A 237 8.84 -12.29 -0.78
C LEU A 237 9.49 -12.57 0.56
N PHE A 238 10.45 -11.74 0.94
CA PHE A 238 11.20 -11.86 2.21
C PHE A 238 10.74 -10.86 3.26
N TYR A 239 10.23 -9.70 2.85
CA TYR A 239 9.78 -8.65 3.75
C TYR A 239 8.64 -7.84 3.17
N LEU A 240 7.61 -7.61 3.99
CA LEU A 240 6.54 -6.65 3.74
C LEU A 240 6.37 -5.78 4.98
N GLY A 241 6.44 -4.47 4.81
CA GLY A 241 6.21 -3.50 5.87
C GLY A 241 5.51 -2.25 5.38
N PHE A 242 5.07 -1.41 6.33
CA PHE A 242 4.40 -0.16 6.03
C PHE A 242 4.96 0.94 6.92
N ARG A 243 5.12 2.14 6.36
CA ARG A 243 5.51 3.34 7.11
C ARG A 243 4.39 4.36 7.01
N GLY A 244 4.11 5.03 8.13
CA GLY A 244 3.01 5.97 8.20
C GLY A 244 2.71 6.39 9.63
N THR A 245 1.44 6.64 9.91
CA THR A 245 0.97 7.11 11.21
C THR A 245 -0.26 6.31 11.64
N ALA A 246 -0.25 5.76 12.85
CA ALA A 246 -1.43 5.16 13.45
C ALA A 246 -2.41 6.25 13.93
N LEU A 247 -3.68 6.16 13.55
CA LEU A 247 -4.72 7.11 13.92
C LEU A 247 -5.41 6.67 15.20
N VAL A 248 -4.61 6.39 16.24
CA VAL A 248 -5.12 5.93 17.53
C VAL A 248 -6.15 6.93 18.03
N LEU A 249 -7.40 6.49 18.09
CA LEU A 249 -8.42 7.19 18.85
C LEU A 249 -7.99 7.06 20.30
N LYS A 250 -7.43 8.13 20.88
CA LYS A 250 -7.30 8.21 22.33
C LYS A 250 -8.70 8.02 22.87
N LYS A 251 -8.99 6.83 23.40
CA LYS A 251 -10.04 6.67 24.39
C LYS A 251 -9.66 7.68 25.46
N THR A 252 -10.43 8.75 25.59
CA THR A 252 -10.32 9.65 26.73
C THR A 252 -10.38 8.71 27.93
N GLU A 253 -9.23 8.41 28.52
CA GLU A 253 -9.20 8.06 29.93
C GLU A 253 -9.93 9.24 30.55
N GLN A 254 -11.15 8.95 30.96
CA GLN A 254 -11.96 9.81 31.79
C GLN A 254 -11.02 10.14 32.94
N ALA A 255 -10.34 11.28 32.83
CA ALA A 255 -9.54 11.82 33.89
C ALA A 255 -10.51 11.83 35.05
N ASP A 256 -10.24 10.96 36.02
CA ASP A 256 -10.85 10.94 37.32
C ASP A 256 -10.58 12.34 37.89
N PHE A 257 -11.46 13.27 37.55
CA PHE A 257 -11.49 14.61 38.07
C PHE A 257 -12.13 14.46 39.44
N ASP A 258 -11.38 13.88 40.37
CA ASP A 258 -11.62 14.07 41.79
C ASP A 258 -11.34 15.55 42.03
N VAL A 259 -12.40 16.35 42.00
CA VAL A 259 -12.36 17.74 42.45
C VAL A 259 -12.43 17.66 43.97
N PRO A 260 -11.31 17.81 44.71
CA PRO A 260 -11.44 18.03 46.14
C PRO A 260 -12.18 19.36 46.30
N ALA A 261 -13.42 19.29 46.78
CA ALA A 261 -14.21 20.45 47.09
C ALA A 261 -13.42 21.33 48.06
N ALA A 262 -12.99 22.49 47.58
CA ALA A 262 -12.37 23.52 48.39
C ALA A 262 -13.43 24.06 49.35
N ASN A 263 -13.45 23.55 50.59
CA ASN A 263 -14.14 24.18 51.72
C ASN A 263 -13.42 25.48 52.07
N SER A 264 -13.69 26.52 51.29
CA SER A 264 -13.40 27.91 51.62
C SER A 264 -14.71 28.69 51.54
N ALA A 265 -15.38 28.80 52.68
CA ALA A 265 -16.11 29.99 53.16
C ALA A 265 -17.15 29.58 54.21
N ASP A 266 -16.84 29.75 55.48
CA ASP A 266 -17.66 30.62 56.35
C ASP A 266 -16.87 30.95 57.62
N ALA A 267 -16.31 32.15 57.64
CA ALA A 267 -15.90 32.79 58.88
C ALA A 267 -16.50 34.19 58.89
N PRO A 268 -17.51 34.45 59.74
CA PRO A 268 -17.71 35.77 60.31
C PRO A 268 -17.26 35.79 61.76
N VAL A 269 -16.45 36.80 62.07
CA VAL A 269 -15.87 37.07 63.38
C VAL A 269 -16.82 37.94 64.22
N SER A 270 -16.72 37.77 65.54
CA SER A 270 -17.13 38.70 66.61
C SER A 270 -18.59 38.72 67.07
N GLY A 271 -18.84 38.07 68.20
CA GLY A 271 -18.87 38.79 69.48
C GLY A 271 -20.24 39.05 70.09
N VAL A 272 -20.61 38.28 71.12
CA VAL A 272 -21.31 38.77 72.33
C VAL A 272 -20.90 37.89 73.52
N ARG A 273 -20.40 38.54 74.58
CA ARG A 273 -20.18 37.97 75.91
C ARG A 273 -21.45 38.28 76.71
N GLU A 274 -22.15 37.26 77.17
CA GLU A 274 -23.26 37.41 78.12
C GLU A 274 -23.14 36.39 79.25
N ASP A 275 -22.81 36.93 80.43
CA ASP A 275 -22.84 36.29 81.74
C ASP A 275 -24.30 36.08 82.18
N ALA A 276 -24.70 34.85 82.55
CA ALA A 276 -25.83 34.61 83.45
C ALA A 276 -25.86 33.17 84.02
N GLN A 277 -25.26 33.02 85.21
CA GLN A 277 -25.88 32.54 86.45
C GLN A 277 -26.91 31.37 86.44
N GLY A 278 -26.59 30.32 87.22
CA GLY A 278 -27.53 29.34 87.81
C GLY A 278 -27.22 27.90 87.37
N GLY A 279 -27.00 26.89 88.20
CA GLY A 279 -27.24 26.65 89.61
C GLY A 279 -27.50 25.13 89.77
N ALA A 280 -27.11 24.56 90.93
CA ALA A 280 -27.36 23.19 91.41
C ALA A 280 -26.44 22.06 90.88
N LEU A 281 -25.49 21.53 91.67
CA LEU A 281 -25.63 20.52 92.74
C LEU A 281 -26.31 19.21 92.28
N ARG A 282 -25.53 18.14 92.07
CA ARG A 282 -25.46 16.97 92.98
C ARG A 282 -24.67 15.76 92.43
N GLN A 283 -23.65 15.40 93.22
CA GLN A 283 -23.19 14.08 93.68
C GLN A 283 -23.40 12.80 92.85
N GLY A 284 -22.30 12.01 92.84
CA GLY A 284 -22.28 10.54 92.84
C GLY A 284 -21.47 10.02 91.65
N GLY A 285 -20.39 9.26 91.78
CA GLY A 285 -19.82 8.52 92.89
C GLY A 285 -18.89 7.48 92.26
N VAL A 286 -17.66 7.39 92.76
CA VAL A 286 -16.59 6.53 92.28
C VAL A 286 -16.92 5.06 92.55
N ARG A 287 -16.71 4.19 91.56
CA ARG A 287 -15.86 2.98 91.67
C ARG A 287 -15.78 2.22 90.35
#